data_AF-W1XC58-F1
#
_entry.id   AF-W1XC58-F1
#
_cell.length_a   1.000
_cell.length_b   1.000
_cell.length_c   1.000
_cell.angle_alpha   90.00
_cell.angle_beta   90.00
_cell.angle_gamma   90.00
#
_symmetry.space_group_name_H-M   'P 1'
#
loop_
_entity.id
_entity.type
_entity.pdbx_description
1 polymer ?
#
loop_
_entity_poly.entity_id
_entity_poly.type
_entity_poly.pdbx_seq_one_letter_code
_entity_poly.pdbx_strand_id
1 'polypeptide(L)'
;MADNINALIASKKQLIDGIAHELRTPLVRLRYRLEMSDNLSAAESQALNRDISQLEALIEELLTYARLDRPQNELHLSEPDLPLWLSTHLADIQAVTPDKTVRIKTLAQGHYAALDMRLMERVLDNLLNNALRYCHSTVE
;
A
#
# COMPACT_ATOMS: atom_id res chain seq x y z
N MET A 1 11.31 23.45 -24.39
CA MET A 1 10.16 22.52 -24.51
C MET A 1 10.16 21.46 -23.42
N ALA A 2 11.29 20.81 -23.11
CA ALA A 2 11.41 19.85 -22.00
C ALA A 2 11.08 20.46 -20.62
N ASP A 3 11.48 21.71 -20.35
CA ASP A 3 11.22 22.38 -19.06
C ASP A 3 9.73 22.63 -18.78
N ASN A 4 8.94 22.93 -19.82
CA ASN A 4 7.49 23.09 -19.69
C ASN A 4 6.78 21.76 -19.40
N ILE A 5 7.29 20.65 -19.95
CA ILE A 5 6.78 19.31 -19.68
C ILE A 5 7.08 18.93 -18.22
N ASN A 6 8.30 19.18 -17.75
CA ASN A 6 8.69 18.92 -16.36
C ASN A 6 7.88 19.76 -15.36
N ALA A 7 7.63 21.04 -15.66
CA ALA A 7 6.80 21.92 -14.84
C ALA A 7 5.33 21.48 -14.80
N LEU A 8 4.76 21.06 -15.94
CA LEU A 8 3.39 20.55 -16.02
C LEU A 8 3.22 19.24 -15.23
N ILE A 9 4.21 18.35 -15.34
CA ILE A 9 4.26 17.10 -14.58
C ILE A 9 4.35 17.38 -13.07
N ALA A 10 5.19 18.33 -12.64
CA ALA A 10 5.30 18.72 -11.23
C ALA A 10 4.01 19.34 -10.68
N SER A 11 3.34 20.19 -11.47
CA SER A 11 2.07 20.81 -11.09
C SER A 11 0.93 19.78 -10.96
N LYS A 12 0.84 18.83 -11.90
CA LYS A 12 -0.13 17.71 -11.82
C LYS A 12 0.07 16.88 -10.55
N LYS A 13 1.31 16.68 -10.12
CA LYS A 13 1.65 15.92 -8.89
C LYS A 13 1.26 16.68 -7.62
N GLN A 14 1.57 17.97 -7.52
CA GLN A 14 1.15 18.79 -6.37
C GLN A 14 -0.37 18.85 -6.25
N LEU A 15 -1.08 18.92 -7.39
CA LEU A 15 -2.54 18.85 -7.43
C LEU A 15 -3.05 17.51 -6.90
N ILE A 16 -2.46 16.40 -7.33
CA ILE A 16 -2.80 15.06 -6.84
C ILE A 16 -2.56 14.93 -5.34
N ASP A 17 -1.39 15.39 -4.85
CA ASP A 17 -1.05 15.36 -3.43
C ASP A 17 -2.05 16.18 -2.59
N GLY A 18 -2.45 17.36 -3.08
CA GLY A 18 -3.47 18.20 -2.44
C GLY A 18 -4.85 17.55 -2.42
N ILE A 19 -5.32 17.03 -3.56
CA ILE A 19 -6.63 16.37 -3.68
C ILE A 19 -6.71 15.16 -2.74
N ALA A 20 -5.68 14.33 -2.71
CA ALA A 20 -5.62 13.17 -1.82
C ALA A 20 -5.73 13.56 -0.34
N HIS A 21 -5.03 14.63 0.05
CA HIS A 21 -5.06 15.12 1.43
C HIS A 21 -6.43 15.70 1.81
N GLU A 22 -7.08 16.39 0.87
CA GLU A 22 -8.43 16.93 1.03
C GLU A 22 -9.51 15.84 1.02
N LEU A 23 -9.29 14.70 0.37
CA LEU A 23 -10.20 13.55 0.36
C LEU A 23 -10.11 12.67 1.61
N ARG A 24 -8.96 12.62 2.28
CA ARG A 24 -8.78 11.86 3.53
C ARG A 24 -9.72 12.34 4.64
N THR A 25 -9.87 13.66 4.77
CA THR A 25 -10.73 14.29 5.79
C THR A 25 -12.23 13.93 5.66
N PRO A 26 -12.88 14.08 4.49
CA PRO A 26 -14.26 13.66 4.31
C PRO A 26 -14.44 12.15 4.43
N LEU A 27 -13.47 11.32 4.05
CA LEU A 27 -13.53 9.87 4.23
C LEU A 27 -13.59 9.48 5.72
N VAL A 28 -12.70 10.04 6.55
CA VAL A 28 -12.73 9.84 8.01
C VAL A 28 -14.08 10.29 8.59
N ARG A 29 -14.60 11.44 8.14
CA ARG A 29 -15.91 11.94 8.58
C ARG A 29 -17.06 11.02 8.14
N LEU A 30 -16.96 10.41 6.95
CA LEU A 30 -17.96 9.48 6.45
C LEU A 30 -17.96 8.20 7.29
N ARG A 31 -16.77 7.68 7.63
CA ARG A 31 -16.60 6.51 8.52
C ARG A 31 -17.21 6.75 9.89
N TYR A 32 -16.93 7.90 10.49
CA TYR A 32 -17.50 8.29 11.78
C TYR A 32 -19.04 8.37 11.74
N ARG A 33 -19.61 8.93 10.67
CA ARG A 33 -21.06 8.98 10.49
C ARG A 33 -21.70 7.60 10.31
N LEU A 34 -20.99 6.65 9.70
CA LEU A 34 -21.44 5.26 9.60
C LEU A 34 -21.41 4.56 10.95
N GLU A 35 -20.33 4.73 11.71
CA GLU A 35 -20.19 4.17 13.06
C GLU A 35 -21.27 4.69 14.02
N MET A 36 -21.74 5.93 13.83
CA MET A 36 -22.83 6.55 14.61
C MET A 36 -24.23 6.29 14.06
N SER A 37 -24.38 5.53 12.97
CA SER A 37 -25.69 5.34 12.34
C SER A 37 -26.43 4.16 12.95
N ASP A 38 -27.46 4.45 13.75
CA ASP A 38 -28.31 3.42 14.38
C ASP A 38 -29.31 2.76 13.40
N ASN A 39 -29.46 3.31 12.18
CA ASN A 39 -30.45 2.87 11.20
C ASN A 39 -29.89 1.97 10.08
N LEU A 40 -28.58 1.71 10.08
CA LEU A 40 -27.96 0.82 9.10
C LEU A 40 -28.02 -0.62 9.60
N SER A 41 -28.38 -1.54 8.71
CA SER A 41 -28.13 -2.95 8.99
C SER A 41 -26.62 -3.22 9.08
N ALA A 42 -26.24 -4.28 9.80
CA ALA A 42 -24.84 -4.69 9.90
C ALA A 42 -24.20 -4.93 8.52
N ALA A 43 -24.97 -5.47 7.57
CA ALA A 43 -24.52 -5.71 6.20
C ALA A 43 -24.25 -4.41 5.42
N GLU A 44 -25.11 -3.40 5.57
CA GLU A 44 -24.92 -2.08 4.92
C GLU A 44 -23.74 -1.32 5.51
N SER A 45 -23.60 -1.33 6.84
CA SER A 45 -22.46 -0.73 7.52
C SER A 45 -21.13 -1.39 7.07
N GLN A 46 -21.11 -2.71 6.93
CA GLN A 46 -19.94 -3.45 6.45
C GLN A 46 -19.66 -3.18 4.96
N ALA A 47 -20.67 -3.02 4.12
CA ALA A 47 -20.49 -2.64 2.71
C ALA A 47 -19.87 -1.24 2.59
N LEU A 48 -20.42 -0.26 3.31
CA LEU A 48 -19.95 1.12 3.26
C LEU A 48 -18.53 1.26 3.85
N ASN A 49 -18.20 0.53 4.91
CA ASN A 49 -16.82 0.49 5.43
C ASN A 49 -15.85 -0.08 4.40
N ARG A 50 -16.23 -1.14 3.66
CA ARG A 50 -15.40 -1.70 2.58
C ARG A 50 -15.16 -0.67 1.47
N ASP A 51 -16.20 0.06 1.06
CA ASP A 51 -16.09 1.08 0.02
C ASP A 51 -15.17 2.24 0.46
N ILE A 52 -15.27 2.69 1.71
CA ILE A 52 -14.37 3.71 2.28
C ILE A 52 -12.93 3.21 2.27
N SER A 53 -12.67 2.00 2.77
CA SER A 53 -11.31 1.43 2.77
C SER A 53 -10.74 1.29 1.36
N GLN A 54 -11.58 0.97 0.37
CA GLN A 54 -11.16 0.92 -1.02
C GLN A 54 -10.78 2.31 -1.57
N LEU A 55 -11.54 3.35 -1.23
CA LEU A 55 -11.21 4.72 -1.61
C LEU A 55 -9.91 5.19 -0.95
N GLU A 56 -9.69 4.87 0.32
CA GLU A 56 -8.42 5.16 1.01
C GLU A 56 -7.23 4.49 0.32
N ALA A 57 -7.37 3.22 -0.07
CA ALA A 57 -6.33 2.49 -0.79
C ALA A 57 -6.00 3.13 -2.15
N LEU A 58 -7.01 3.55 -2.92
CA LEU A 58 -6.81 4.24 -4.20
C LEU A 58 -6.11 5.59 -4.03
N ILE A 59 -6.44 6.32 -2.97
CA ILE A 59 -5.80 7.60 -2.65
C ILE A 59 -4.32 7.38 -2.30
N GLU A 60 -4.01 6.39 -1.46
CA GLU A 60 -2.63 6.05 -1.10
C GLU A 60 -1.80 5.60 -2.31
N GLU A 61 -2.39 4.83 -3.23
CA GLU A 61 -1.75 4.43 -4.47
C GLU A 61 -1.44 5.64 -5.36
N LEU A 62 -2.41 6.55 -5.51
CA LEU A 62 -2.26 7.77 -6.29
C LEU A 62 -1.18 8.72 -5.71
N LEU A 63 -1.18 8.94 -4.40
CA LEU A 63 -0.13 9.71 -3.69
C LEU A 63 1.25 9.13 -3.92
N THR A 64 1.33 7.81 -3.96
CA THR A 64 2.60 7.13 -4.09
C THR A 64 3.13 7.24 -5.49
N TYR A 65 2.26 7.09 -6.48
CA TYR A 65 2.63 7.36 -7.86
C TYR A 65 3.15 8.80 -8.02
N ALA A 66 2.47 9.79 -7.42
CA ALA A 66 2.90 11.17 -7.44
C ALA A 66 4.27 11.39 -6.77
N ARG A 67 4.55 10.68 -5.67
CA ARG A 67 5.86 10.68 -5.00
C ARG A 67 6.93 10.02 -5.85
N LEU A 68 6.72 8.80 -6.35
CA LEU A 68 7.69 8.00 -7.11
C LEU A 68 8.20 8.71 -8.37
N ASP A 69 7.34 9.47 -9.01
CA ASP A 69 7.63 10.18 -10.25
C ASP A 69 8.45 11.48 -10.00
N ARG A 70 8.83 11.81 -8.75
CA ARG A 70 9.72 12.97 -8.47
C ARG A 70 11.15 12.71 -8.93
N PRO A 71 11.79 13.63 -9.69
CA PRO A 71 13.18 13.47 -10.14
C PRO A 71 14.22 13.47 -9.01
N GLN A 72 13.82 13.80 -7.77
CA GLN A 72 14.66 13.86 -6.56
C GLN A 72 14.35 12.74 -5.56
N ASN A 73 13.67 11.66 -5.96
CA ASN A 73 13.65 10.47 -5.12
C ASN A 73 15.03 9.81 -5.16
N GLU A 74 15.93 10.32 -4.33
CA GLU A 74 17.17 9.63 -4.04
C GLU A 74 16.81 8.28 -3.41
N LEU A 75 17.30 7.21 -4.02
CA LEU A 75 17.18 5.87 -3.48
C LEU A 75 18.06 5.80 -2.24
N HIS A 76 17.47 5.43 -1.10
CA HIS A 76 18.22 5.15 0.11
C HIS A 76 18.63 3.69 0.09
N LEU A 77 19.67 3.39 -0.69
CA LEU A 77 20.15 2.03 -0.88
C LEU A 77 20.92 1.55 0.36
N SER A 78 20.58 0.35 0.83
CA SER A 78 21.32 -0.39 1.85
C SER A 78 21.56 -1.82 1.40
N GLU A 79 22.48 -2.52 2.07
CA GLU A 79 22.73 -3.96 1.86
C GLU A 79 22.06 -4.75 3.01
N PRO A 80 20.75 -5.01 2.93
CA PRO A 80 20.03 -5.76 3.96
C PRO A 80 20.35 -7.25 3.91
N ASP A 81 20.17 -7.93 5.04
CA ASP A 81 19.92 -9.37 5.05
C ASP A 81 18.49 -9.62 4.53
N LEU A 82 18.35 -9.65 3.21
CA LEU A 82 17.05 -9.79 2.55
C LEU A 82 16.34 -11.10 2.93
N PRO A 83 17.04 -12.26 3.03
CA PRO A 83 16.42 -13.49 3.55
C PRO A 83 15.82 -13.34 4.94
N LEU A 84 16.57 -12.76 5.88
CA LEU A 84 16.09 -12.55 7.24
C LEU A 84 14.88 -11.61 7.26
N TRP A 85 14.98 -10.48 6.54
CA TRP A 85 13.89 -9.51 6.44
C TRP A 85 12.62 -10.14 5.85
N LEU A 86 12.73 -10.86 4.73
CA LEU A 86 11.59 -11.57 4.10
C LEU A 86 10.94 -12.56 5.06
N SER A 87 11.74 -13.37 5.76
CA SER A 87 11.21 -14.37 6.70
C SER A 87 10.46 -13.73 7.87
N THR A 88 10.96 -12.60 8.39
CA THR A 88 10.32 -11.85 9.47
C THR A 88 9.02 -11.22 9.00
N HIS A 89 9.05 -10.53 7.85
CA HIS A 89 7.89 -9.85 7.28
C HIS A 89 6.73 -10.80 7.00
N LEU A 90 7.02 -11.99 6.47
CA LEU A 90 5.99 -13.00 6.22
C LEU A 90 5.44 -13.63 7.49
N ALA A 91 6.25 -13.76 8.55
CA ALA A 91 5.77 -14.22 9.84
C ALA A 91 4.75 -13.23 10.42
N ASP A 92 5.01 -11.92 10.30
CA ASP A 92 4.08 -10.86 10.71
C ASP A 92 2.78 -10.92 9.91
N ILE A 93 2.87 -11.07 8.59
CA ILE A 93 1.68 -11.25 7.71
C ILE A 93 0.89 -12.50 8.13
N GLN A 94 1.57 -13.63 8.36
CA GLN A 94 0.94 -14.89 8.77
C GLN A 94 0.21 -14.76 10.11
N ALA A 95 0.75 -13.98 11.05
CA ALA A 95 0.14 -13.74 12.36
C ALA A 95 -1.19 -12.96 12.25
N VAL A 96 -1.31 -12.05 11.28
CA VAL A 96 -2.54 -11.27 11.04
C VAL A 96 -3.52 -11.93 10.06
N THR A 97 -3.12 -13.02 9.41
CA THR A 97 -3.99 -13.82 8.52
C THR A 97 -4.01 -15.31 8.91
N PRO A 98 -4.55 -15.66 10.10
CA PRO A 98 -4.53 -17.04 10.59
C PRO A 98 -5.34 -18.02 9.72
N ASP A 99 -6.33 -17.53 8.97
CA ASP A 99 -7.18 -18.34 8.10
C ASP A 99 -6.53 -18.72 6.76
N LYS A 100 -5.35 -18.16 6.45
CA LYS A 100 -4.62 -18.38 5.21
C LYS A 100 -3.18 -18.75 5.51
N THR A 101 -2.57 -19.56 4.65
CA THR A 101 -1.15 -19.93 4.78
C THR A 101 -0.30 -19.07 3.86
N VAL A 102 0.71 -18.42 4.42
CA VAL A 102 1.72 -17.65 3.69
C VAL A 102 3.07 -18.32 3.88
N ARG A 103 3.70 -18.72 2.77
CA ARG A 103 5.00 -19.41 2.79
C ARG A 103 5.90 -18.91 1.67
N ILE A 104 7.21 -19.12 1.82
CA ILE A 104 8.16 -19.00 0.71
C ILE A 104 8.55 -20.42 0.28
N LYS A 105 8.45 -20.74 -1.01
CA LYS A 105 8.98 -22.02 -1.55
C LYS A 105 10.49 -22.09 -1.53
N THR A 106 11.13 -21.03 -2.01
CA THR A 106 12.57 -21.00 -2.19
C THR A 106 13.09 -19.65 -1.73
N LEU A 107 13.89 -19.66 -0.68
CA LEU A 107 14.66 -18.51 -0.24
C LEU A 107 16.14 -18.83 -0.45
N ALA A 108 16.73 -18.26 -1.49
CA ALA A 108 18.15 -18.42 -1.73
C ALA A 108 18.91 -17.64 -0.65
N GLN A 109 19.89 -18.29 -0.03
CA GLN A 109 20.85 -17.56 0.81
C GLN A 109 21.87 -16.89 -0.12
N GLY A 110 22.20 -15.63 0.14
CA GLY A 110 23.19 -14.92 -0.67
C GLY A 110 23.22 -13.42 -0.44
N HIS A 111 24.22 -12.79 -1.04
CA HIS A 111 24.32 -11.33 -1.09
C HIS A 111 23.40 -10.81 -2.19
N TYR A 112 22.38 -10.07 -1.78
CA TYR A 112 21.50 -9.35 -2.68
C TYR A 112 22.12 -7.98 -3.00
N ALA A 113 21.72 -7.37 -4.12
CA ALA A 113 22.14 -6.02 -4.48
C ALA A 113 21.68 -5.01 -3.43
N ALA A 114 22.23 -3.78 -3.46
CA ALA A 114 21.74 -2.72 -2.59
C ALA A 114 20.28 -2.36 -2.94
N LEU A 115 19.43 -2.26 -1.93
CA LEU A 115 17.98 -2.07 -2.04
C LEU A 115 17.52 -0.88 -1.20
N ASP A 116 16.50 -0.17 -1.67
CA ASP A 116 15.73 0.74 -0.82
C ASP A 116 14.65 -0.07 -0.08
N MET A 117 14.87 -0.33 1.20
CA MET A 117 13.99 -1.22 1.98
C MET A 117 12.57 -0.71 2.12
N ARG A 118 12.37 0.61 2.16
CA ARG A 118 11.03 1.21 2.21
C ARG A 118 10.26 0.94 0.92
N LEU A 119 10.92 1.01 -0.23
CA LEU A 119 10.31 0.67 -1.50
C LEU A 119 10.08 -0.84 -1.64
N MET A 120 11.01 -1.66 -1.13
CA MET A 120 10.90 -3.12 -1.18
C MET A 120 9.74 -3.64 -0.31
N GLU A 121 9.60 -3.13 0.92
CA GLU A 121 8.47 -3.42 1.81
C GLU A 121 7.14 -3.17 1.10
N ARG A 122 7.05 -2.01 0.44
CA ARG A 122 5.86 -1.65 -0.31
C ARG A 122 5.56 -2.58 -1.49
N VAL A 123 6.58 -2.96 -2.25
CA VAL A 123 6.41 -3.92 -3.36
C VAL A 123 5.87 -5.24 -2.80
N LEU A 124 6.48 -5.72 -1.73
CA LEU A 124 6.10 -6.98 -1.10
C LEU A 124 4.65 -6.92 -0.55
N ASP A 125 4.29 -5.86 0.17
CA ASP A 125 2.94 -5.66 0.71
C ASP A 125 1.89 -5.62 -0.40
N ASN A 126 2.18 -4.92 -1.51
CA ASN A 126 1.26 -4.87 -2.64
C ASN A 126 1.04 -6.27 -3.25
N LEU A 127 2.11 -7.03 -3.44
CA LEU A 127 2.03 -8.39 -3.99
C LEU A 127 1.31 -9.34 -3.03
N LEU A 128 1.63 -9.29 -1.73
CA LEU A 128 1.04 -10.13 -0.70
C LEU A 128 -0.43 -9.80 -0.46
N ASN A 129 -0.80 -8.53 -0.34
CA ASN A 129 -2.21 -8.13 -0.17
C ASN A 129 -3.04 -8.56 -1.37
N ASN A 130 -2.49 -8.43 -2.59
CA ASN A 130 -3.15 -8.89 -3.79
C ASN A 130 -3.31 -10.42 -3.77
N ALA A 131 -2.25 -11.16 -3.47
CA ALA A 131 -2.31 -12.62 -3.37
C ALA A 131 -3.29 -13.09 -2.28
N LEU A 132 -3.26 -12.49 -1.09
CA LEU A 132 -4.16 -12.78 0.02
C LEU A 132 -5.61 -12.43 -0.31
N ARG A 133 -5.87 -11.39 -1.10
CA ARG A 133 -7.23 -11.05 -1.50
C ARG A 133 -7.85 -12.12 -2.42
N TYR A 134 -7.05 -12.71 -3.32
CA TYR A 134 -7.55 -13.61 -4.36
C TYR A 134 -7.27 -15.09 -4.12
N CYS A 135 -6.43 -15.45 -3.14
CA CYS A 135 -6.16 -16.85 -2.83
C CYS A 135 -7.29 -17.48 -2.01
N HIS A 136 -7.48 -18.78 -2.22
CA HIS A 136 -8.45 -19.58 -1.48
C HIS A 136 -7.93 -20.04 -0.11
N SER A 137 -6.66 -20.46 -0.04
CA SER A 137 -6.09 -21.01 1.20
C SER A 137 -4.59 -20.72 1.38
N THR A 138 -3.81 -20.64 0.31
CA THR A 138 -2.35 -20.56 0.40
C THR A 138 -1.77 -19.53 -0.58
N VAL A 139 -0.79 -18.76 -0.12
CA VAL A 139 0.11 -17.90 -0.90
C VAL A 139 1.53 -18.45 -0.76
N GLU A 140 2.20 -18.73 -1.87
CA GLU A 140 3.50 -19.42 -1.91
C GLU A 140 4.46 -18.96 -3.01
#